data_AF-A0A849DQQ5-F1
#
_entry.id   AF-A0A849DQQ5-F1
#
_cell.length_a   1.000
_cell.length_b   1.000
_cell.length_c   1.000
_cell.angle_alpha   90.00
_cell.angle_beta   90.00
_cell.angle_gamma   90.00
#
_symmetry.space_group_name_H-M   'P 1'
#
loop_
_entity.id
_entity.type
_entity.pdbx_description
1 polymer ?
#
loop_
_entity_poly.entity_id
_entity_poly.type
_entity_poly.pdbx_seq_one_letter_code
_entity_poly.pdbx_strand_id
1 'polypeptide(L)'
;MRRSPTANARRRIATLGHQAMAATLLDQPEAACSALTRSASWAVADRYGMGLRRAAGVRATFPPGWSTLPAVRDLDDQLSLAPATRPGDH
;
A
#
# COMPACT_ATOMS: atom_id res chain seq x y z
N MET A 1 -13.16 -21.48 15.71
CA MET A 1 -12.04 -21.20 14.76
C MET A 1 -11.28 -19.95 15.19
N ARG A 2 -10.10 -20.09 15.81
CA ARG A 2 -9.23 -18.92 16.10
C ARG A 2 -8.54 -18.51 14.80
N ARG A 3 -8.82 -17.30 14.33
CA ARG A 3 -8.09 -16.70 13.20
C ARG A 3 -6.64 -16.46 13.65
N SER A 4 -5.68 -16.97 12.90
CA SER A 4 -4.25 -16.71 13.16
C SER A 4 -3.98 -15.20 13.15
N PRO A 5 -3.16 -14.65 14.06
CA PRO A 5 -2.81 -13.23 14.11
C PRO A 5 -2.35 -12.66 12.76
N THR A 6 -1.60 -13.46 11.99
CA THR A 6 -1.12 -13.11 10.64
C THR A 6 -2.26 -12.98 9.62
N ALA A 7 -3.30 -13.80 9.72
CA ALA A 7 -4.49 -13.70 8.86
C ALA A 7 -5.33 -12.45 9.15
N ASN A 8 -5.26 -11.92 10.37
CA ASN A 8 -5.89 -10.64 10.69
C ASN A 8 -5.04 -9.47 10.18
N ALA A 9 -3.71 -9.53 10.30
CA ALA A 9 -2.81 -8.51 9.75
C ALA A 9 -2.99 -8.35 8.23
N ARG A 10 -2.93 -9.46 7.47
CA ARG A 10 -3.12 -9.46 6.01
C ARG A 10 -4.47 -8.90 5.56
N ARG A 11 -5.54 -9.19 6.31
CA ARG A 11 -6.87 -8.63 6.04
C ARG A 11 -6.87 -7.11 6.17
N ARG A 12 -6.24 -6.58 7.22
CA ARG A 12 -6.19 -5.13 7.41
C ARG A 12 -5.36 -4.43 6.33
N ILE A 13 -4.26 -5.03 5.90
CA ILE A 13 -3.45 -4.55 4.76
C ILE A 13 -4.33 -4.47 3.49
N ALA A 14 -5.10 -5.53 3.20
CA ALA A 14 -6.01 -5.53 2.06
C ALA A 14 -7.11 -4.45 2.18
N THR A 15 -7.71 -4.29 3.37
CA THR A 15 -8.70 -3.24 3.63
C THR A 15 -8.14 -1.85 3.36
N LEU A 16 -6.92 -1.55 3.82
CA LEU A 16 -6.26 -0.27 3.58
C LEU A 16 -5.99 -0.04 2.08
N GLY A 17 -5.63 -1.08 1.34
CA GLY A 17 -5.51 -1.01 -0.12
C GLY A 17 -6.84 -0.67 -0.82
N HIS A 18 -7.95 -1.26 -0.37
CA HIS A 18 -9.27 -0.91 -0.89
C HIS A 18 -9.69 0.52 -0.54
N GLN A 19 -9.37 0.98 0.68
CA GLN A 19 -9.63 2.37 1.09
C GLN A 19 -8.84 3.36 0.24
N ALA A 20 -7.57 3.06 -0.06
CA ALA A 20 -6.77 3.88 -0.96
C ALA A 20 -7.40 3.97 -2.35
N MET A 21 -7.82 2.85 -2.94
CA MET A 21 -8.53 2.86 -4.23
C MET A 21 -9.84 3.66 -4.19
N ALA A 22 -10.64 3.51 -3.14
CA ALA A 22 -11.88 4.26 -2.99
C ALA A 22 -11.60 5.77 -2.89
N ALA A 23 -10.59 6.18 -2.14
CA ALA A 23 -10.16 7.58 -2.07
C ALA A 23 -9.64 8.11 -3.41
N THR A 24 -8.94 7.28 -4.20
CA THR A 24 -8.54 7.61 -5.57
C THR A 24 -9.74 7.90 -6.47
N LEU A 25 -10.80 7.08 -6.39
CA LEU A 25 -12.02 7.28 -7.18
C LEU A 25 -12.80 8.55 -6.77
N LEU A 26 -12.62 9.02 -5.53
CA LEU A 26 -13.27 10.22 -5.00
C LEU A 26 -12.40 11.48 -5.11
N ASP A 27 -11.30 11.41 -5.86
CA ASP A 27 -10.31 12.48 -6.03
C ASP A 27 -9.75 13.02 -4.69
N GLN A 28 -9.47 12.13 -3.73
CA GLN A 28 -8.93 12.48 -2.41
C GLN A 28 -7.47 11.99 -2.25
N PRO A 29 -6.48 12.76 -2.74
CA PRO A 29 -5.10 12.30 -2.79
C PRO A 29 -4.48 12.06 -1.41
N GLU A 30 -4.76 12.90 -0.41
CA GLU A 30 -4.20 12.76 0.93
C GLU A 30 -4.73 11.50 1.63
N ALA A 31 -6.03 11.24 1.50
CA ALA A 31 -6.66 10.04 2.05
C ALA A 31 -6.14 8.77 1.37
N ALA A 32 -5.98 8.80 0.04
CA ALA A 32 -5.42 7.70 -0.73
C ALA A 32 -3.97 7.40 -0.32
N CYS A 33 -3.13 8.43 -0.22
CA CYS A 33 -1.74 8.30 0.19
C CYS A 33 -1.61 7.81 1.63
N SER A 34 -2.37 8.38 2.57
CA SER A 34 -2.36 7.97 3.99
C SER A 34 -2.74 6.50 4.18
N ALA A 35 -3.81 6.05 3.51
CA ALA A 35 -4.23 4.65 3.56
C ALA A 35 -3.17 3.72 2.96
N LEU A 36 -2.57 4.10 1.83
CA LEU A 36 -1.59 3.29 1.12
C LEU A 36 -0.25 3.21 1.87
N THR A 37 0.24 4.32 2.42
CA THR A 37 1.40 4.39 3.31
C THR A 37 1.24 3.47 4.51
N ARG A 38 0.06 3.48 5.16
CA ARG A 38 -0.22 2.60 6.29
C ARG A 38 -0.26 1.13 5.88
N SER A 39 -0.82 0.83 4.71
CA SER A 39 -0.85 -0.52 4.14
C SER A 39 0.57 -1.05 3.90
N ALA A 40 1.42 -0.25 3.25
CA ALA A 40 2.81 -0.60 2.98
C ALA A 40 3.62 -0.77 4.27
N SER A 41 3.50 0.15 5.23
CA SER A 41 4.16 0.06 6.54
C SER A 41 3.83 -1.25 7.27
N TRP A 42 2.56 -1.67 7.24
CA TRP A 42 2.14 -2.93 7.85
C TRP A 42 2.61 -4.15 7.08
N ALA A 43 2.66 -4.07 5.74
CA ALA A 43 3.21 -5.13 4.91
C ALA A 43 4.72 -5.32 5.15
N VAL A 44 5.49 -4.24 5.35
CA VAL A 44 6.90 -4.31 5.77
C VAL A 44 7.02 -4.98 7.14
N ALA A 45 6.25 -4.51 8.13
CA ALA A 45 6.31 -5.04 9.49
C ALA A 45 5.96 -6.54 9.57
N ASP A 46 4.99 -7.02 8.79
CA ASP A 46 4.58 -8.43 8.71
C ASP A 46 5.43 -9.26 7.74
N ARG A 47 6.46 -8.67 7.11
CA ARG A 47 7.27 -9.28 6.03
C ARG A 47 6.40 -9.87 4.91
N TYR A 48 5.29 -9.20 4.62
CA TYR A 48 4.28 -9.66 3.68
C TYR A 48 4.52 -9.06 2.29
N GLY A 49 5.42 -9.67 1.51
CA GLY A 49 5.81 -9.18 0.18
C GLY A 49 4.65 -9.02 -0.80
N MET A 50 3.63 -9.89 -0.73
CA MET A 50 2.42 -9.73 -1.54
C MET A 50 1.64 -8.45 -1.18
N GLY A 51 1.68 -8.00 0.07
CA GLY A 51 1.09 -6.73 0.51
C GLY A 51 1.78 -5.52 -0.14
N LEU A 52 3.11 -5.55 -0.24
CA LEU A 52 3.89 -4.51 -0.92
C LEU A 52 3.61 -4.48 -2.42
N ARG A 53 3.55 -5.64 -3.08
CA ARG A 53 3.17 -5.73 -4.50
C ARG A 53 1.77 -5.16 -4.76
N ARG A 54 0.82 -5.43 -3.87
CA ARG A 54 -0.52 -4.84 -3.95
C ARG A 54 -0.49 -3.33 -3.75
N ALA A 55 0.30 -2.83 -2.79
CA ALA A 55 0.42 -1.40 -2.56
C ALA A 55 0.99 -0.67 -3.80
N ALA A 56 2.02 -1.23 -4.44
CA ALA A 56 2.56 -0.72 -5.70
C ALA A 56 1.53 -0.75 -6.84
N GLY A 57 0.75 -1.83 -6.94
CA GLY A 57 -0.35 -1.94 -7.91
C GLY A 57 -1.42 -0.86 -7.73
N VAL A 58 -1.81 -0.55 -6.49
CA VAL A 58 -2.75 0.54 -6.20
C VAL A 58 -2.14 1.91 -6.51
N ARG A 59 -0.85 2.13 -6.18
CA ARG A 59 -0.15 3.37 -6.54
C ARG A 59 -0.15 3.61 -8.06
N ALA A 60 -0.04 2.54 -8.86
CA ALA A 60 -0.09 2.63 -10.31
C ALA A 60 -1.45 3.06 -10.87
N THR A 61 -2.54 2.96 -10.09
CA THR A 61 -3.88 3.44 -10.51
C THR A 61 -4.13 4.90 -10.17
N PHE A 62 -3.21 5.60 -9.51
CA PHE A 62 -3.39 7.00 -9.17
C PHE A 62 -3.38 7.88 -10.43
N PRO A 63 -4.21 8.93 -10.50
CA PRO A 63 -4.21 9.88 -11.61
C PRO A 63 -2.81 10.45 -11.90
N PRO A 64 -2.38 10.55 -13.17
CA PRO A 64 -1.07 11.10 -13.51
C PRO A 64 -0.84 12.53 -12.97
N GLY A 65 -1.90 13.33 -12.90
CA GLY A 65 -1.87 14.69 -12.36
C GLY A 65 -1.53 14.77 -10.87
N TRP A 66 -1.63 13.65 -10.13
CA TRP A 66 -1.26 13.60 -8.72
C TRP A 66 0.24 13.42 -8.49
N SER A 67 1.03 13.08 -9.52
CA SER A 67 2.48 12.84 -9.40
C SER A 67 3.28 14.02 -8.86
N THR A 68 2.75 15.24 -8.96
CA THR A 68 3.37 16.46 -8.44
C THR A 68 2.96 16.77 -7.00
N LEU A 69 1.97 16.08 -6.45
CA LEU A 69 1.48 16.32 -5.10
C LEU A 69 2.50 15.82 -4.06
N PRO A 70 2.78 16.59 -2.99
CA PRO A 70 3.74 16.20 -1.96
C PRO A 70 3.45 14.83 -1.35
N ALA A 71 2.20 14.53 -1.02
CA ALA A 71 1.80 13.27 -0.41
C ALA A 71 2.09 12.04 -1.30
N VAL A 72 2.04 12.22 -2.62
CA VAL A 72 2.34 11.15 -3.58
C VAL A 72 3.84 10.93 -3.71
N ARG A 73 4.63 12.02 -3.69
CA ARG A 73 6.10 11.92 -3.70
C ARG A 73 6.61 11.22 -2.44
N ASP A 74 6.11 11.62 -1.27
CA ASP A 74 6.48 10.98 0.00
C ASP A 74 6.13 9.48 0.01
N LEU A 75 4.99 9.11 -0.57
CA LEU A 75 4.60 7.72 -0.74
C LEU A 75 5.53 6.98 -1.70
N ASP A 76 5.90 7.57 -2.84
CA ASP A 76 6.80 6.96 -3.82
C ASP A 76 8.18 6.73 -3.22
N ASP A 77 8.71 7.70 -2.48
CA ASP A 77 9.97 7.57 -1.75
C ASP A 77 9.92 6.40 -0.77
N GLN A 78 8.84 6.29 0.02
CA GLN A 78 8.67 5.16 0.95
C GLN A 78 8.56 3.81 0.24
N LEU A 79 7.82 3.74 -0.87
CA LEU A 79 7.68 2.50 -1.65
C LEU A 79 8.99 2.11 -2.35
N SER A 80 9.83 3.08 -2.72
CA SER A 80 11.16 2.84 -3.31
C SER A 80 12.17 2.29 -2.29
N LEU A 81 12.03 2.71 -1.02
CA LEU A 81 12.86 2.24 0.10
C LEU A 81 12.40 0.89 0.65
N ALA A 82 11.15 0.49 0.39
CA ALA A 82 10.67 -0.82 0.77
C ALA A 82 11.49 -1.88 -0.02
N PRO A 83 12.07 -2.89 0.66
CA PRO A 83 12.91 -3.87 0.00
C PRO A 83 12.10 -4.51 -1.12
N ALA A 84 12.57 -4.34 -2.35
CA ALA A 84 12.04 -5.06 -3.51
C ALA A 84 12.15 -6.55 -3.17
N THR A 85 11.06 -7.16 -2.74
CA THR A 85 11.02 -8.61 -2.54
C THR A 85 11.29 -9.21 -3.90
N ARG A 86 12.53 -9.65 -4.12
CA ARG A 86 12.94 -10.27 -5.37
C ARG A 86 11.97 -11.40 -5.67
N PRO A 87 11.49 -11.55 -6.91
CA PRO A 87 10.72 -12.72 -7.28
C PRO A 87 11.68 -13.91 -7.26
N GLY A 88 11.74 -14.67 -6.17
CA GLY A 88 12.63 -15.84 -6.09
C GLY A 88 12.86 -16.51 -4.75
N ASP A 89 12.54 -15.89 -3.60
CA ASP A 89 12.72 -16.56 -2.30
C ASP A 89 11.45 -17.34 -1.88
N HIS A 90 11.23 -18.49 -2.52
CA HIS A 90 10.46 -19.61 -1.97
C HIS A 90 10.92 -20.94 -2.57
#